data_AF-A0A962DH53-F1
#
_entry.id   AF-A0A962DH53-F1
#
_cell.length_a   1.000
_cell.length_b   1.000
_cell.length_c   1.000
_cell.angle_alpha   90.00
_cell.angle_beta   90.00
_cell.angle_gamma   90.00
#
_symmetry.space_group_name_H-M   'P 1'
#
loop_
_entity.id
_entity.type
_entity.pdbx_description
1 polymer ?
#
loop_
_entity_poly.entity_id
_entity_poly.type
_entity_poly.pdbx_seq_one_letter_code
_entity_poly.pdbx_strand_id
1 'polypeptide(L)'
;MEYKDYYKILGVDRKADKAEIKKAYKRLARKYHPDVSKEPNAEDKFKEVNEAYEVLKSDENRAAYDQLGSNWKAGQQGFGGQGGFGGGADFADFFESIFGGRAGRSSHSGFEGFGGQQHFQRKGQ
;
A
#
# COMPACT_ATOMS: atom_id res chain seq x y z
N MET A 1 3.04 -14.62 -12.77
CA MET A 1 1.97 -13.79 -12.18
C MET A 1 1.80 -12.56 -13.03
N GLU A 2 0.56 -12.17 -13.32
CA GLU A 2 0.25 -10.97 -14.13
C GLU A 2 0.36 -9.70 -13.27
N TYR A 3 1.03 -8.69 -13.81
CA TYR A 3 1.01 -7.34 -13.26
C TYR A 3 -0.42 -6.80 -13.35
N LYS A 4 -1.05 -6.55 -12.19
CA LYS A 4 -2.40 -5.97 -12.13
C LYS A 4 -2.32 -4.50 -12.47
N ASP A 5 -2.97 -4.10 -13.56
CA ASP A 5 -3.07 -2.69 -13.95
C ASP A 5 -4.23 -2.02 -13.17
N TYR A 6 -3.90 -1.31 -12.10
CA TYR A 6 -4.89 -0.67 -11.22
C TYR A 6 -5.68 0.43 -11.93
N TYR A 7 -5.09 1.07 -12.93
CA TYR A 7 -5.81 2.03 -13.77
C TYR A 7 -6.90 1.33 -14.58
N LYS A 8 -6.60 0.14 -15.12
CA LYS A 8 -7.62 -0.69 -15.80
C LYS A 8 -8.69 -1.22 -14.84
N ILE A 9 -8.31 -1.63 -13.62
CA ILE A 9 -9.26 -2.10 -12.60
C ILE A 9 -10.26 -0.99 -12.23
N LEU A 10 -9.78 0.25 -12.04
CA LEU A 10 -10.65 1.40 -11.81
C LEU A 10 -11.33 1.93 -13.08
N GLY A 11 -10.88 1.50 -14.26
CA GLY A 11 -11.37 1.98 -15.55
C GLY A 11 -11.09 3.47 -15.78
N VAL A 12 -9.90 3.91 -15.38
CA VAL A 12 -9.41 5.30 -15.51
C VAL A 12 -8.11 5.34 -16.31
N ASP A 13 -7.78 6.51 -16.87
CA ASP A 13 -6.51 6.70 -17.57
C ASP A 13 -5.33 6.76 -16.59
N ARG A 14 -4.13 6.43 -17.04
CA ARG A 14 -2.89 6.62 -16.25
C ARG A 14 -2.61 8.08 -15.94
N LYS A 15 -3.18 9.01 -16.70
CA LYS A 15 -3.14 10.46 -16.47
C LYS A 15 -4.32 10.97 -15.64
N ALA A 16 -5.23 10.09 -15.20
CA ALA A 16 -6.38 10.50 -14.42
C ALA A 16 -5.96 11.23 -13.14
N ASP A 17 -6.72 12.26 -12.80
CA ASP A 17 -6.51 13.01 -11.59
C ASP A 17 -7.08 12.27 -10.36
N LYS A 18 -6.75 12.76 -9.16
CA LYS A 18 -7.24 12.14 -7.92
C LYS A 18 -8.77 12.19 -7.83
N ALA A 19 -9.42 13.21 -8.38
CA ALA A 19 -10.86 13.31 -8.34
C ALA A 19 -11.51 12.23 -9.22
N GLU A 20 -10.98 11.97 -10.42
CA GLU A 20 -11.40 10.90 -11.31
C GLU A 20 -11.19 9.52 -10.67
N ILE A 21 -10.03 9.27 -10.09
CA ILE A 21 -9.72 8.02 -9.37
C ILE A 21 -10.73 7.80 -8.23
N LYS A 22 -10.98 8.83 -7.41
CA LYS A 22 -11.96 8.78 -6.31
C LYS A 22 -13.40 8.59 -6.82
N LYS A 23 -13.75 9.20 -7.95
CA LYS A 23 -15.08 9.06 -8.56
C LYS A 23 -15.29 7.65 -9.11
N ALA A 24 -14.30 7.10 -9.80
CA ALA A 24 -14.32 5.74 -10.32
C ALA A 24 -14.43 4.70 -9.20
N TYR A 25 -13.61 4.86 -8.14
CA TYR A 25 -13.69 4.04 -6.94
C TYR A 25 -15.10 4.02 -6.35
N LYS A 26 -15.70 5.19 -6.07
CA LYS A 26 -17.07 5.27 -5.51
C LYS A 26 -18.11 4.57 -6.39
N ARG A 27 -17.98 4.66 -7.72
CA ARG A 27 -18.88 4.00 -8.67
C ARG A 27 -18.75 2.48 -8.62
N LEU A 28 -17.52 1.96 -8.58
CA LEU A 28 -17.24 0.53 -8.56
C LEU A 28 -17.51 -0.10 -7.20
N ALA A 29 -17.17 0.61 -6.11
CA ALA A 29 -17.49 0.18 -4.75
C ALA A 29 -19.00 -0.04 -4.56
N ARG A 30 -19.83 0.87 -5.07
CA ARG A 30 -21.30 0.71 -5.06
C ARG A 30 -21.79 -0.40 -5.99
N LYS A 31 -21.05 -0.77 -7.03
CA LYS A 31 -21.43 -1.83 -7.98
C LYS A 31 -21.13 -3.23 -7.42
N TYR A 32 -20.02 -3.35 -6.69
CA TYR A 32 -19.53 -4.61 -6.14
C TYR A 32 -19.70 -4.73 -4.62
N HIS A 33 -20.44 -3.81 -3.98
CA HIS A 33 -20.70 -3.88 -2.55
C HIS A 33 -21.47 -5.17 -2.20
N PRO A 34 -21.10 -5.91 -1.14
CA PRO A 34 -21.71 -7.20 -0.79
C PRO A 34 -23.21 -7.12 -0.53
N ASP A 35 -23.70 -5.95 -0.11
CA ASP A 35 -25.13 -5.71 0.17
C ASP A 35 -25.99 -5.49 -1.09
N VAL A 36 -25.37 -5.11 -2.23
CA VAL A 36 -26.11 -4.73 -3.45
C VAL A 36 -25.77 -5.60 -4.66
N SER A 37 -24.58 -6.18 -4.69
CA SER A 37 -24.09 -7.00 -5.79
C SER A 37 -24.44 -8.46 -5.57
N LYS A 38 -24.97 -9.11 -6.60
CA LYS A 38 -25.26 -10.56 -6.61
C LYS A 38 -24.28 -11.34 -7.48
N GLU A 39 -23.22 -10.68 -7.95
CA GLU A 39 -22.20 -11.35 -8.76
C GLU A 39 -21.36 -12.29 -7.88
N PRO A 40 -21.07 -13.52 -8.32
CA PRO A 40 -20.26 -14.48 -7.55
C PRO A 40 -18.81 -14.01 -7.36
N ASN A 41 -18.34 -13.09 -8.21
CA ASN A 41 -17.02 -12.48 -8.16
C ASN A 41 -17.06 -11.02 -7.65
N ALA A 42 -18.17 -10.59 -7.03
CA ALA A 42 -18.27 -9.24 -6.46
C ALA A 42 -17.22 -9.02 -5.37
N GLU A 43 -16.98 -10.03 -4.52
CA GLU A 43 -16.00 -9.93 -3.44
C GLU A 43 -14.57 -9.74 -3.98
N ASP A 44 -14.16 -10.55 -4.96
CA ASP A 44 -12.83 -10.45 -5.57
C ASP A 44 -12.64 -9.10 -6.27
N LYS A 45 -13.62 -8.68 -7.08
CA LYS A 45 -13.58 -7.36 -7.74
C LYS A 45 -13.58 -6.22 -6.73
N PHE A 46 -14.29 -6.34 -5.61
CA PHE A 46 -14.32 -5.33 -4.57
C PHE A 46 -12.96 -5.21 -3.88
N LYS A 47 -12.29 -6.34 -3.59
CA LYS A 47 -10.92 -6.37 -3.07
C LYS A 47 -9.95 -5.68 -4.05
N GLU A 48 -10.02 -6.02 -5.33
CA GLU A 48 -9.16 -5.42 -6.36
C GLU A 48 -9.39 -3.91 -6.51
N VAL A 49 -10.65 -3.46 -6.46
CA VAL A 49 -11.01 -2.04 -6.53
C VAL A 49 -10.53 -1.26 -5.30
N ASN A 50 -10.61 -1.85 -4.11
CA ASN A 50 -10.07 -1.24 -2.88
C ASN A 50 -8.54 -1.14 -2.96
N GLU A 51 -7.86 -2.22 -3.33
CA GLU A 51 -6.40 -2.23 -3.48
C GLU A 51 -5.94 -1.17 -4.49
N ALA A 52 -6.58 -1.12 -5.66
CA ALA A 52 -6.28 -0.12 -6.68
C ALA A 52 -6.45 1.32 -6.17
N TYR A 53 -7.51 1.59 -5.42
CA TYR A 53 -7.75 2.92 -4.87
C TYR A 53 -6.74 3.30 -3.78
N GLU A 54 -6.38 2.38 -2.89
CA GLU A 54 -5.41 2.64 -1.83
C GLU A 54 -4.02 3.00 -2.39
N VAL A 55 -3.61 2.33 -3.47
CA VAL A 55 -2.34 2.62 -4.17
C VAL A 55 -2.44 3.95 -4.92
N LEU A 56 -3.50 4.17 -5.69
CA LEU A 56 -3.58 5.33 -6.60
C LEU A 56 -4.04 6.63 -5.93
N LYS A 57 -4.60 6.60 -4.72
CA LYS A 57 -5.04 7.83 -4.00
C LYS A 57 -3.89 8.69 -3.50
N SER A 58 -2.73 8.09 -3.22
CA SER A 58 -1.54 8.77 -2.67
C SER A 58 -0.53 8.97 -3.78
N ASP A 59 0.02 10.18 -3.90
CA ASP A 59 1.02 10.48 -4.94
C ASP A 59 2.29 9.65 -4.74
N GLU A 60 2.69 9.42 -3.49
CA GLU A 60 3.88 8.63 -3.14
C GLU A 60 3.70 7.18 -3.60
N ASN A 61 2.54 6.58 -3.30
CA ASN A 61 2.25 5.19 -3.62
C ASN A 61 2.00 4.99 -5.11
N ARG A 62 1.36 5.96 -5.76
CA ARG A 62 1.20 6.00 -7.22
C ARG A 62 2.54 6.08 -7.93
N ALA A 63 3.43 6.96 -7.48
CA ALA A 63 4.77 7.09 -8.06
C ALA A 63 5.58 5.79 -7.88
N ALA A 64 5.53 5.18 -6.70
CA ALA A 64 6.20 3.91 -6.45
C ALA A 64 5.63 2.76 -7.30
N TYR A 65 4.29 2.71 -7.46
CA TYR A 65 3.62 1.75 -8.34
C TYR A 65 3.98 1.95 -9.82
N ASP A 66 4.03 3.20 -10.29
CA ASP A 66 4.40 3.53 -11.67
C ASP A 66 5.88 3.18 -11.95
N GLN A 67 6.77 3.36 -10.97
CA GLN A 67 8.17 2.92 -11.05
C GLN A 67 8.31 1.40 -11.09
N LEU A 68 7.59 0.68 -10.23
CA LEU A 68 7.57 -0.79 -10.22
C LEU A 68 7.03 -1.34 -11.55
N GLY A 69 5.96 -0.74 -12.08
CA GLY A 69 5.40 -1.11 -13.39
C GLY A 69 6.36 -0.86 -14.55
N SER A 70 7.18 0.19 -14.45
CA SER A 70 8.23 0.49 -15.45
C SER A 70 9.36 -0.54 -15.40
N ASN A 71 9.79 -0.96 -14.20
CA ASN A 71 10.81 -1.99 -14.01
C ASN A 71 10.30 -3.39 -14.41
N TRP A 72 9.04 -3.71 -14.13
CA TRP A 72 8.40 -4.93 -14.63
C TRP A 72 8.40 -5.00 -16.16
N LYS A 73 8.07 -3.88 -16.82
CA LYS A 73 8.08 -3.79 -18.28
C LYS A 73 9.50 -3.87 -18.87
N ALA A 74 10.50 -3.39 -18.13
CA ALA A 74 11.92 -3.49 -18.51
C ALA A 74 12.48 -4.91 -18.35
N GLY A 75 12.14 -5.62 -17.26
CA GLY A 75 12.53 -7.02 -17.05
C GLY A 75 11.90 -8.01 -18.04
N GLN A 76 10.80 -7.62 -18.70
CA GLN A 76 10.19 -8.41 -19.76
C GLN A 76 10.88 -8.25 -21.12
N GLN A 77 11.71 -7.22 -21.32
CA GLN A 77 12.38 -6.93 -22.60
C GLN A 77 13.88 -7.27 -22.63
N GLY A 78 14.49 -7.65 -21.50
CA GLY A 78 15.89 -8.03 -21.47
C GLY A 78 16.18 -9.04 -20.37
N PHE A 79 16.82 -10.14 -20.77
CA PHE A 79 17.58 -11.04 -19.91
C PHE A 79 16.80 -12.05 -19.05
N GLY A 80 16.88 -13.32 -19.47
CA GLY A 80 16.94 -14.42 -18.49
C GLY A 80 18.20 -14.24 -17.66
N GLY A 81 18.04 -14.00 -16.35
CA GLY A 81 19.19 -13.84 -15.46
C GLY A 81 18.84 -13.12 -14.16
N GLN A 82 18.46 -13.92 -13.17
CA GLN A 82 18.84 -13.73 -11.76
C GLN A 82 18.68 -12.31 -11.16
N GLY A 83 17.51 -12.03 -10.58
CA GLY A 83 17.38 -10.97 -9.58
C GLY A 83 16.01 -10.31 -9.48
N GLY A 84 15.19 -10.78 -8.53
CA GLY A 84 14.25 -9.92 -7.80
C GLY A 84 12.80 -9.90 -8.28
N PHE A 85 11.90 -10.16 -7.32
CA PHE A 85 10.46 -9.89 -7.30
C PHE A 85 9.58 -10.86 -8.09
N GLY A 86 9.38 -12.01 -7.45
CA GLY A 86 8.50 -13.09 -7.87
C GLY A 86 7.26 -13.19 -6.96
N GLY A 87 6.28 -12.34 -7.22
CA GLY A 87 4.87 -12.68 -7.10
C GLY A 87 4.16 -12.37 -5.77
N GLY A 88 2.92 -11.85 -5.91
CA GLY A 88 1.79 -11.98 -4.98
C GLY A 88 2.01 -11.56 -3.53
N ALA A 89 2.83 -12.32 -2.80
CA ALA A 89 3.40 -11.95 -1.51
C ALA A 89 4.23 -10.65 -1.62
N ASP A 90 4.98 -10.47 -2.70
CA ASP A 90 5.82 -9.28 -2.91
C ASP A 90 5.02 -7.96 -2.99
N PHE A 91 3.77 -7.98 -3.46
CA PHE A 91 2.96 -6.76 -3.51
C PHE A 91 2.30 -6.47 -2.15
N ALA A 92 1.90 -7.52 -1.42
CA ALA A 92 1.46 -7.39 -0.03
C ALA A 92 2.61 -6.95 0.88
N ASP A 93 3.83 -7.47 0.70
CA ASP A 93 5.07 -7.05 1.38
C ASP A 93 5.50 -5.64 0.96
N PHE A 94 5.34 -5.26 -0.32
CA PHE A 94 5.55 -3.89 -0.78
C PHE A 94 4.53 -2.93 -0.14
N PHE A 95 3.25 -3.32 -0.13
CA PHE A 95 2.18 -2.56 0.51
C PHE A 95 2.38 -2.48 2.03
N GLU A 96 2.85 -3.55 2.69
CA GLU A 96 3.23 -3.55 4.11
C GLU A 96 4.47 -2.68 4.37
N SER A 97 5.45 -2.68 3.47
CA SER A 97 6.65 -1.82 3.61
C SER A 97 6.33 -0.33 3.45
N ILE A 98 5.40 0.02 2.56
CA ILE A 98 5.00 1.41 2.27
C ILE A 98 3.91 1.91 3.23
N PHE A 99 2.89 1.10 3.54
CA PHE A 99 1.75 1.48 4.37
C PHE A 99 1.86 0.99 5.82
N GLY A 100 2.52 -0.15 6.08
CA GLY A 100 2.78 -0.67 7.43
C GLY A 100 4.00 -0.03 8.11
N GLY A 101 4.95 0.51 7.34
CA GLY A 101 6.13 1.22 7.86
C GLY A 101 5.83 2.53 8.60
N ARG A 102 4.61 3.09 8.45
CA ARG A 102 4.21 4.37 9.05
C ARG A 102 3.44 4.23 10.38
N ALA A 103 3.02 3.02 10.75
CA ALA A 103 2.39 2.74 12.04
C ALA A 103 3.40 2.38 13.16
N GLY A 104 4.69 2.20 12.84
CA GLY A 104 5.71 1.73 13.79
C GLY A 104 6.86 2.69 14.09
N ARG A 105 6.87 3.90 13.52
CA ARG A 105 8.00 4.85 13.69
C ARG A 105 7.54 6.26 14.05
N SER A 106 6.69 6.38 15.07
CA SER A 106 6.59 7.61 15.85
C SER A 106 6.01 7.31 17.23
N SER A 107 6.90 6.96 18.16
CA SER A 107 6.84 7.39 19.56
C SER A 107 7.86 6.61 20.40
N HIS A 108 9.16 6.79 20.14
CA HIS A 108 10.22 6.64 21.16
C HIS A 108 11.40 7.57 20.83
N SER A 109 11.12 8.79 20.35
CA SER A 109 12.04 9.91 20.51
C SER A 109 11.60 10.67 21.75
N GLY A 110 12.54 10.85 22.66
CA GLY A 110 12.26 11.05 24.08
C GLY A 110 11.56 12.36 24.44
N PHE A 111 10.89 12.29 25.59
CA PHE A 111 10.89 13.34 26.60
C PHE A 111 10.28 12.77 27.88
N GLU A 112 11.10 12.31 28.82
CA GLU A 112 10.67 12.27 30.22
C GLU A 112 11.87 12.54 31.12
N GLY A 113 12.34 13.79 31.08
CA GLY A 113 12.98 14.36 32.24
C GLY A 113 11.90 14.91 33.16
N PHE A 114 11.63 14.24 34.29
CA PHE A 114 11.34 14.87 35.59
C PHE A 114 11.08 13.79 36.66
N GLY A 115 12.05 13.53 37.53
CA GLY A 115 11.82 12.61 38.66
C GLY A 115 13.00 12.46 39.60
N GLY A 116 13.03 13.29 40.65
CA GLY A 116 13.61 12.98 41.97
C GLY A 116 15.08 12.52 41.98
N GLN A 117 16.05 13.39 42.26
CA GLN A 117 16.41 13.71 43.65
C GLN A 117 16.31 12.46 44.57
N GLN A 118 17.43 11.76 44.79
CA GLN A 118 18.07 11.66 46.11
C GLN A 118 19.17 10.60 46.15
N HIS A 119 20.38 11.13 46.25
CA HIS A 119 21.59 10.47 46.74
C HIS A 119 21.38 10.13 48.22
N PHE A 120 21.28 8.84 48.59
CA PHE A 120 21.53 8.37 49.95
C PHE A 120 22.07 6.94 49.94
N GLN A 121 23.38 6.83 50.07
CA GLN A 121 24.10 5.59 50.33
C GLN A 121 24.00 5.31 51.84
N ARG A 122 23.16 4.33 52.22
CA ARG A 122 23.07 3.85 53.61
C ARG A 122 23.86 2.55 53.78
N LYS A 123 24.76 2.63 54.75
CA LYS A 123 25.71 1.67 55.30
C LYS A 123 25.02 0.56 56.10
N GLY A 124 25.65 -0.62 56.14
CA GLY A 124 25.45 -1.68 57.15
C GLY A 124 25.11 -3.03 56.49
N GLN A 125 25.70 -4.16 56.86
CA GLN A 125 26.75 -4.53 57.82
C GLN A 125 27.41 -5.81 57.27
#